data_AF-A0A1T5F3B9-F1
#
_entry.id   AF-A0A1T5F3B9-F1
#
_cell.length_a   1.000
_cell.length_b   1.000
_cell.length_c   1.000
_cell.angle_alpha   90.00
_cell.angle_beta   90.00
_cell.angle_gamma   90.00
#
_symmetry.space_group_name_H-M   'P 1'
#
loop_
_entity.id
_entity.type
_entity.pdbx_description
1 polymer ?
#
loop_
_entity_poly.entity_id
_entity_poly.type
_entity_poly.pdbx_seq_one_letter_code
_entity_poly.pdbx_strand_id
1 'polypeptide(L)'
;MKTPKQALNPAFLKQKPDRKEIELFKQEFISLLDKINDTESEEFHKNLIIDFLNSVYYKNNHYINTYGRTDLVIHNEKDTKSPVGVLIEVKKPTNKSEMISKKNLNAKAFQELVLYYLRERKANKNLELRYLIITNINEWFIFDAQDFKKLFYDDKKFVDLFEQFQDKRSDDSSTNHFYKEIAFPQIEKVKDQIPYTHFDIRDYDKIMRNKDKEDDRKLIALYKFLSPIHLLKLHFAKDYNELNKEFYAELLHILGLEEVKEKSQKFIVRKPKGKRDNGSIIENAIIE
;
A
#
# COMPACT_ATOMS: atom_id res chain seq x y z
N MET A 1 -0.17 -14.53 -9.20
CA MET A 1 0.23 -13.18 -9.68
C MET A 1 -1.02 -12.34 -9.95
N LYS A 2 -1.04 -11.07 -9.52
CA LYS A 2 -2.06 -10.07 -9.81
C LYS A 2 -1.45 -8.88 -10.57
N THR A 3 -2.26 -8.14 -11.32
CA THR A 3 -1.91 -6.80 -11.83
C THR A 3 -2.27 -5.72 -10.79
N PRO A 4 -1.72 -4.49 -10.89
CA PRO A 4 -2.11 -3.39 -10.01
C PRO A 4 -3.62 -3.18 -9.92
N LYS A 5 -4.32 -3.25 -11.05
CA LYS A 5 -5.79 -3.12 -11.12
C LYS A 5 -6.51 -4.22 -10.34
N GLN A 6 -6.03 -5.47 -10.39
CA GLN A 6 -6.61 -6.60 -9.67
C GLN A 6 -6.32 -6.58 -8.16
N ALA A 7 -5.26 -5.90 -7.74
CA ALA A 7 -4.85 -5.80 -6.35
C ALA A 7 -5.55 -4.67 -5.59
N LEU A 8 -6.07 -3.66 -6.30
CA LEU A 8 -6.78 -2.54 -5.71
C LEU A 8 -8.16 -2.93 -5.15
N ASN A 9 -8.54 -2.26 -4.06
CA ASN A 9 -9.92 -2.31 -3.57
C ASN A 9 -10.88 -1.80 -4.67
N PRO A 10 -11.96 -2.53 -5.01
CA PRO A 10 -12.88 -2.14 -6.08
C PRO A 10 -13.56 -0.77 -5.87
N ALA A 11 -13.87 -0.40 -4.63
CA ALA A 11 -14.43 0.90 -4.31
C ALA A 11 -13.40 2.01 -4.49
N PHE A 12 -12.16 1.79 -4.04
CA PHE A 12 -11.08 2.75 -4.26
C PHE A 12 -10.82 2.94 -5.75
N LEU A 13 -10.76 1.86 -6.53
CA LEU A 13 -10.53 1.91 -7.98
C LEU A 13 -11.55 2.82 -8.70
N LYS A 14 -12.82 2.80 -8.28
CA LYS A 14 -13.91 3.59 -8.89
C LYS A 14 -13.84 5.09 -8.63
N GLN A 15 -13.19 5.55 -7.55
CA GLN A 15 -13.03 6.98 -7.28
C GLN A 15 -12.23 7.62 -8.44
N LYS A 16 -12.51 8.86 -8.83
CA LYS A 16 -11.70 9.51 -9.87
C LYS A 16 -10.61 10.34 -9.21
N PRO A 17 -9.31 10.14 -9.53
CA PRO A 17 -8.28 11.07 -9.09
C PRO A 17 -8.46 12.44 -9.75
N ASP A 18 -7.93 13.49 -9.13
CA ASP A 18 -7.89 14.82 -9.74
C ASP A 18 -7.03 14.75 -11.00
N ARG A 19 -7.41 15.50 -12.04
CA ARG A 19 -6.63 15.61 -13.26
C ARG A 19 -5.22 16.11 -12.94
N LYS A 20 -5.07 17.07 -12.02
CA LYS A 20 -3.75 17.60 -11.62
C LYS A 20 -2.84 16.53 -11.03
N GLU A 21 -3.39 15.60 -10.25
CA GLU A 21 -2.64 14.49 -9.67
C GLU A 21 -2.12 13.53 -10.75
N ILE A 22 -2.94 13.23 -11.76
CA ILE A 22 -2.54 12.38 -12.87
C ILE A 22 -1.48 13.07 -13.75
N GLU A 23 -1.60 14.36 -14.02
CA GLU A 23 -0.55 15.09 -14.77
C GLU A 23 0.78 15.11 -14.01
N LEU A 24 0.75 15.38 -12.70
CA LEU A 24 1.95 15.31 -11.86
C LEU A 24 2.55 13.91 -11.88
N PHE A 25 1.72 12.87 -11.72
CA PHE A 25 2.18 11.49 -11.81
C PHE A 25 2.84 11.20 -13.15
N LYS A 26 2.24 11.60 -14.28
CA LYS A 26 2.84 11.43 -15.61
C LYS A 26 4.19 12.13 -15.71
N GLN A 27 4.26 13.39 -15.30
CA GLN A 27 5.49 14.19 -15.36
C GLN A 27 6.62 13.53 -14.56
N GLU A 28 6.37 13.18 -13.31
CA GLU A 28 7.38 12.57 -12.43
C GLU A 28 7.75 11.15 -12.89
N PHE A 29 6.80 10.40 -13.46
CA PHE A 29 7.06 9.07 -14.00
C PHE A 29 7.92 9.13 -15.27
N ILE A 30 7.67 10.09 -16.17
CA ILE A 30 8.53 10.33 -17.34
C ILE A 30 9.94 10.72 -16.89
N SER A 31 10.04 11.63 -15.91
CA SER A 31 11.32 12.03 -15.31
C SER A 31 12.09 10.84 -14.71
N LEU A 32 11.38 9.93 -14.04
CA LEU A 32 11.95 8.67 -13.55
C LEU A 32 12.50 7.84 -14.70
N LEU A 33 11.67 7.55 -15.71
CA LEU A 33 12.06 6.74 -16.88
C LEU A 33 13.28 7.31 -17.61
N ASP A 34 13.34 8.63 -17.79
CA ASP A 34 14.44 9.32 -18.48
C ASP A 34 15.76 9.31 -17.68
N LYS A 35 15.70 9.12 -16.36
CA LYS A 35 16.89 9.12 -15.47
C LYS A 35 17.45 7.73 -15.18
N ILE A 36 16.70 6.66 -15.46
CA ILE A 36 17.17 5.30 -15.20
C ILE A 36 18.43 5.03 -16.01
N ASN A 37 19.45 4.49 -15.35
CA ASN A 37 20.72 4.15 -15.99
C ASN A 37 21.21 2.79 -15.48
N ASP A 38 21.12 1.77 -16.34
CA ASP A 38 21.50 0.39 -16.05
C ASP A 38 22.96 0.21 -15.62
N THR A 39 23.85 1.17 -15.93
CA THR A 39 25.26 1.14 -15.49
C THR A 39 25.46 1.61 -14.06
N GLU A 40 24.51 2.36 -13.50
CA GLU A 40 24.62 2.96 -12.16
C GLU A 40 24.44 1.95 -11.02
N SER A 41 24.72 2.41 -9.81
CA SER A 41 24.61 1.61 -8.59
C SER A 41 23.16 1.38 -8.15
N GLU A 42 22.96 0.46 -7.19
CA GLU A 42 21.67 0.31 -6.51
C GLU A 42 21.30 1.60 -5.74
N GLU A 43 22.29 2.26 -5.13
CA GLU A 43 22.10 3.51 -4.38
C GLU A 43 21.58 4.65 -5.27
N PHE A 44 22.11 4.76 -6.50
CA PHE A 44 21.60 5.70 -7.48
C PHE A 44 20.10 5.49 -7.75
N HIS A 45 19.69 4.23 -7.97
CA HIS A 45 18.29 3.91 -8.23
C HIS A 45 17.40 4.06 -6.99
N LYS A 46 17.91 3.84 -5.77
CA LYS A 46 17.19 4.15 -4.53
C LYS A 46 16.83 5.63 -4.44
N ASN A 47 17.76 6.52 -4.78
CA ASN A 47 17.50 7.97 -4.80
C ASN A 47 16.40 8.33 -5.80
N LEU A 48 16.43 7.75 -7.02
CA LEU A 48 15.37 7.97 -8.00
C LEU A 48 13.99 7.49 -7.53
N ILE A 49 13.94 6.35 -6.83
CA ILE A 49 12.69 5.82 -6.25
C ILE A 49 12.18 6.76 -5.15
N ILE A 50 13.05 7.20 -4.24
CA ILE A 50 12.70 8.15 -3.17
C ILE A 50 12.13 9.44 -3.78
N ASP A 51 12.83 10.02 -4.75
CA ASP A 51 12.44 11.28 -5.39
C ASP A 51 11.06 11.15 -6.03
N PHE A 52 10.86 10.11 -6.86
CA PHE A 52 9.60 9.87 -7.54
C PHE A 52 8.42 9.68 -6.56
N LEU A 53 8.59 8.81 -5.56
CA LEU A 53 7.54 8.54 -4.58
C LEU A 53 7.23 9.79 -3.75
N ASN A 54 8.23 10.55 -3.34
CA ASN A 54 8.04 11.79 -2.60
C ASN A 54 7.34 12.87 -3.43
N SER A 55 7.76 13.07 -4.68
CA SER A 55 7.15 14.07 -5.57
C SER A 55 5.67 13.84 -5.78
N VAL A 56 5.24 12.57 -5.91
CA VAL A 56 3.84 12.26 -6.21
C VAL A 56 2.99 12.07 -4.95
N TYR A 57 3.52 11.51 -3.86
CA TYR A 57 2.68 10.98 -2.78
C TYR A 57 3.16 11.30 -1.35
N TYR A 58 4.44 11.08 -1.04
CA TYR A 58 4.83 10.82 0.35
C TYR A 58 5.45 12.02 1.10
N LYS A 59 6.03 13.00 0.40
CA LYS A 59 6.94 14.04 0.94
C LYS A 59 6.48 14.74 2.23
N ASN A 60 5.18 14.98 2.39
CA ASN A 60 4.64 15.78 3.49
C ASN A 60 4.03 14.96 4.63
N ASN A 61 3.64 13.71 4.36
CA ASN A 61 2.82 12.91 5.28
C ASN A 61 3.54 11.66 5.78
N HIS A 62 4.57 11.21 5.06
CA HIS A 62 5.28 9.97 5.33
C HIS A 62 6.77 10.16 5.10
N TYR A 63 7.56 9.28 5.70
CA TYR A 63 9.01 9.30 5.55
C TYR A 63 9.51 8.10 4.75
N ILE A 64 10.35 8.35 3.75
CA ILE A 64 11.02 7.32 2.94
C ILE A 64 12.53 7.49 3.08
N ASN A 65 13.22 6.45 3.54
CA ASN A 65 14.68 6.41 3.58
C ASN A 65 15.18 4.97 3.77
N THR A 66 16.50 4.80 3.78
CA THR A 66 17.19 3.61 4.29
C THR A 66 16.89 3.41 5.78
N TYR A 67 16.86 2.15 6.23
CA TYR A 67 16.62 1.83 7.64
C TYR A 67 17.46 0.63 8.08
N GLY A 68 18.50 0.89 8.86
CA GLY A 68 19.43 -0.14 9.32
C GLY A 68 20.11 -0.84 8.14
N ARG A 69 19.78 -2.12 7.93
CA ARG A 69 20.29 -2.92 6.81
C ARG A 69 19.27 -3.09 5.66
N THR A 70 18.06 -2.56 5.83
CA THR A 70 17.05 -2.57 4.77
C THR A 70 17.34 -1.43 3.81
N ASP A 71 17.26 -1.72 2.51
CA ASP A 71 17.52 -0.76 1.45
C ASP A 71 16.66 0.49 1.53
N LEU A 72 15.34 0.34 1.54
CA LEU A 72 14.40 1.44 1.71
C LEU A 72 13.18 1.00 2.53
N VAL A 73 12.61 1.95 3.28
CA VAL A 73 11.35 1.77 3.99
C VAL A 73 10.43 2.96 3.75
N ILE A 74 9.12 2.71 3.82
CA ILE A 74 8.10 3.76 3.96
C ILE A 74 7.56 3.67 5.38
N HIS A 75 7.71 4.73 6.14
CA HIS A 75 7.15 4.86 7.49
C HIS A 75 5.66 5.22 7.44
N ASN A 76 4.90 4.75 8.43
CA ASN A 76 3.47 5.04 8.54
C ASN A 76 3.20 6.54 8.74
N GLU A 77 4.13 7.28 9.33
CA GLU A 77 4.04 8.73 9.55
C GLU A 77 5.29 9.46 9.01
N LYS A 78 5.33 10.78 9.22
CA LYS A 78 6.36 11.70 8.70
C LYS A 78 7.74 11.62 9.36
N ASP A 79 7.98 10.67 10.28
CA ASP A 79 9.24 10.57 10.99
C ASP A 79 9.75 9.13 11.12
N THR A 80 11.05 9.02 11.40
CA THR A 80 11.80 7.76 11.54
C THR A 80 11.45 6.94 12.78
N LYS A 81 10.71 7.52 13.74
CA LYS A 81 10.30 6.84 14.97
C LYS A 81 8.99 6.08 14.78
N SER A 82 8.17 6.51 13.83
CA SER A 82 6.93 5.82 13.50
C SER A 82 7.22 4.43 12.92
N PRO A 83 6.32 3.45 13.12
CA PRO A 83 6.51 2.10 12.60
C PRO A 83 6.67 2.07 11.09
N VAL A 84 7.50 1.14 10.61
CA VAL A 84 7.67 0.88 9.17
C VAL A 84 6.39 0.24 8.62
N GLY A 85 5.82 0.83 7.58
CA GLY A 85 4.65 0.34 6.86
C GLY A 85 4.99 -0.49 5.62
N VAL A 86 6.09 -0.16 4.94
CA VAL A 86 6.55 -0.89 3.74
C VAL A 86 8.05 -1.13 3.80
N LEU A 87 8.47 -2.35 3.48
CA LEU A 87 9.88 -2.70 3.23
C LEU A 87 10.12 -2.75 1.72
N ILE A 88 11.24 -2.22 1.24
CA ILE A 88 11.61 -2.21 -0.17
C ILE A 88 13.06 -2.68 -0.32
N GLU A 89 13.24 -3.75 -1.07
CA GLU A 89 14.55 -4.27 -1.50
C GLU A 89 14.82 -3.85 -2.95
N VAL A 90 15.97 -3.22 -3.21
CA VAL A 90 16.29 -2.65 -4.51
C VAL A 90 17.48 -3.37 -5.11
N LYS A 91 17.31 -3.89 -6.33
CA LYS A 91 18.40 -4.50 -7.10
C LYS A 91 18.80 -3.65 -8.29
N LYS A 92 20.04 -3.82 -8.73
CA LYS A 92 20.50 -3.19 -9.98
C LYS A 92 19.69 -3.78 -11.16
N PRO A 93 19.26 -2.98 -12.15
CA PRO A 93 18.56 -3.48 -13.34
C PRO A 93 19.23 -4.68 -14.02
N THR A 94 20.56 -4.68 -14.05
CA THR A 94 21.38 -5.70 -14.70
C THR A 94 21.68 -6.93 -13.82
N ASN A 95 21.39 -6.89 -12.52
CA ASN A 95 21.66 -7.98 -11.57
C ASN A 95 20.59 -9.08 -11.63
N LYS A 96 20.58 -9.82 -12.74
CA LYS A 96 19.60 -10.91 -12.98
C LYS A 96 19.79 -12.13 -12.07
N SER A 97 20.97 -12.31 -11.48
CA SER A 97 21.26 -13.44 -10.59
C SER A 97 20.61 -13.29 -9.22
N GLU A 98 20.52 -12.07 -8.70
CA GLU A 98 19.95 -11.80 -7.38
C GLU A 98 18.48 -11.39 -7.44
N MET A 99 18.05 -10.82 -8.57
CA MET A 99 16.68 -10.37 -8.80
C MET A 99 15.72 -11.54 -9.03
N ILE A 100 14.50 -11.41 -8.51
CA ILE A 100 13.42 -12.38 -8.76
C ILE A 100 12.81 -12.22 -10.15
N SER A 101 12.08 -13.24 -10.60
CA SER A 101 11.31 -13.19 -11.84
C SER A 101 9.95 -13.87 -11.68
N LYS A 102 9.06 -13.67 -12.64
CA LYS A 102 7.76 -14.37 -12.69
C LYS A 102 7.88 -15.90 -12.72
N LYS A 103 9.04 -16.44 -13.08
CA LYS A 103 9.33 -17.88 -13.13
C LYS A 103 10.11 -18.38 -11.92
N ASN A 104 10.81 -17.48 -11.21
CA ASN A 104 11.62 -17.83 -10.05
C ASN A 104 11.56 -16.73 -9.00
N LEU A 105 10.78 -16.97 -7.93
CA LEU A 105 10.71 -16.07 -6.78
C LEU A 105 11.83 -16.33 -5.76
N ASN A 106 12.43 -17.53 -5.72
CA ASN A 106 13.46 -17.85 -4.74
C ASN A 106 14.85 -17.41 -5.24
N ALA A 107 15.02 -16.10 -5.31
CA ALA A 107 16.31 -15.47 -5.53
C ALA A 107 16.77 -14.73 -4.27
N LYS A 108 18.02 -14.26 -4.29
CA LYS A 108 18.63 -13.59 -3.14
C LYS A 108 17.81 -12.40 -2.65
N ALA A 109 17.26 -11.58 -3.55
CA ALA A 109 16.41 -10.44 -3.17
C ALA A 109 15.18 -10.85 -2.34
N PHE A 110 14.60 -12.03 -2.61
CA PHE A 110 13.49 -12.55 -1.82
C PHE A 110 13.93 -13.08 -0.46
N GLN A 111 15.09 -13.72 -0.39
CA GLN A 111 15.67 -14.20 0.86
C GLN A 111 16.04 -13.02 1.78
N GLU A 112 16.59 -11.94 1.20
CA GLU A 112 16.80 -10.64 1.85
C GLU A 112 15.50 -10.06 2.38
N LEU A 113 14.47 -10.00 1.54
CA LEU A 113 13.17 -9.47 1.95
C LEU A 113 12.51 -10.29 3.08
N VAL A 114 12.63 -11.62 3.06
CA VAL A 114 12.18 -12.51 4.16
C VAL A 114 12.97 -12.23 5.43
N LEU A 115 14.29 -12.03 5.35
CA LEU A 115 15.10 -11.68 6.51
C LEU A 115 14.66 -10.35 7.13
N TYR A 116 14.46 -9.31 6.30
CA TYR A 116 14.02 -8.00 6.77
C TYR A 116 12.61 -8.04 7.35
N TYR A 117 11.71 -8.79 6.74
CA TYR A 117 10.38 -9.06 7.28
C TYR A 117 10.43 -9.63 8.70
N LEU A 118 11.21 -10.70 8.91
CA LEU A 118 11.31 -11.34 10.23
C LEU A 118 11.95 -10.40 11.25
N ARG A 119 12.96 -9.62 10.87
CA ARG A 119 13.55 -8.60 11.75
C ARG A 119 12.51 -7.58 12.20
N GLU A 120 11.75 -7.01 11.27
CA GLU A 120 10.69 -6.05 11.60
C GLU A 120 9.63 -6.69 12.48
N ARG A 121 9.05 -7.80 12.02
CA ARG A 121 7.90 -8.43 12.67
C ARG A 121 8.24 -8.99 14.05
N LYS A 122 9.38 -9.66 14.17
CA LYS A 122 9.77 -10.44 15.36
C LYS A 122 10.71 -9.67 16.28
N ALA A 123 11.83 -9.16 15.76
CA ALA A 123 12.84 -8.51 16.59
C ALA A 123 12.38 -7.10 17.02
N ASN A 124 11.85 -6.32 16.07
CA ASN A 124 11.36 -4.97 16.33
C ASN A 124 9.88 -4.94 16.79
N LYS A 125 9.22 -6.11 16.85
CA LYS A 125 7.81 -6.27 17.25
C LYS A 125 6.85 -5.38 16.45
N ASN A 126 7.18 -5.08 15.20
CA ASN A 126 6.37 -4.25 14.34
C ASN A 126 5.14 -5.02 13.82
N LEU A 127 3.96 -4.66 14.35
CA LEU A 127 2.69 -5.26 13.93
C LEU A 127 2.02 -4.56 12.74
N GLU A 128 2.55 -3.41 12.33
CA GLU A 128 1.92 -2.47 11.39
C GLU A 128 2.47 -2.54 9.97
N LEU A 129 3.40 -3.46 9.69
CA LEU A 129 3.88 -3.70 8.34
C LEU A 129 2.73 -4.12 7.41
N ARG A 130 2.63 -3.47 6.25
CA ARG A 130 1.52 -3.58 5.29
C ARG A 130 1.91 -4.32 4.02
N TYR A 131 3.02 -3.94 3.40
CA TYR A 131 3.52 -4.55 2.17
C TYR A 131 5.04 -4.68 2.18
N LEU A 132 5.53 -5.56 1.32
CA LEU A 132 6.94 -5.73 1.01
C LEU A 132 7.14 -5.64 -0.49
N ILE A 133 8.23 -5.01 -0.92
CA ILE A 133 8.51 -4.73 -2.32
C ILE A 133 9.91 -5.23 -2.67
N ILE A 134 10.04 -5.88 -3.82
CA ILE A 134 11.32 -6.07 -4.51
C ILE A 134 11.23 -5.35 -5.85
N THR A 135 12.23 -4.54 -6.17
CA THR A 135 12.28 -3.84 -7.45
C THR A 135 13.69 -3.75 -7.99
N ASN A 136 13.84 -3.79 -9.31
CA ASN A 136 15.08 -3.40 -9.98
C ASN A 136 14.93 -2.05 -10.70
N ILE A 137 14.13 -1.15 -10.11
CA ILE A 137 13.53 0.09 -10.64
C ILE A 137 12.55 -0.15 -11.80
N ASN A 138 12.82 -1.10 -12.70
CA ASN A 138 11.98 -1.41 -13.86
C ASN A 138 10.79 -2.31 -13.50
N GLU A 139 11.08 -3.50 -12.98
CA GLU A 139 10.09 -4.50 -12.56
C GLU A 139 9.84 -4.37 -11.06
N TRP A 140 8.56 -4.37 -10.68
CA TRP A 140 8.12 -4.24 -9.30
C TRP A 140 7.31 -5.46 -8.89
N PHE A 141 7.70 -6.07 -7.79
CA PHE A 141 7.01 -7.20 -7.16
C PHE A 141 6.58 -6.79 -5.75
N ILE A 142 5.28 -6.83 -5.49
CA ILE A 142 4.67 -6.35 -4.24
C ILE A 142 3.92 -7.48 -3.57
N PHE A 143 4.21 -7.69 -2.29
CA PHE A 143 3.69 -8.78 -1.47
C PHE A 143 2.97 -8.24 -0.25
N ASP A 144 1.79 -8.78 0.08
CA ASP A 144 1.07 -8.38 1.29
C ASP A 144 1.78 -8.95 2.52
N ALA A 145 1.99 -8.12 3.54
CA ALA A 145 2.63 -8.54 4.78
C ALA A 145 1.81 -9.62 5.55
N GLN A 146 0.50 -9.71 5.30
CA GLN A 146 -0.36 -10.77 5.86
C GLN A 146 -0.07 -12.13 5.22
N ASP A 147 0.25 -12.16 3.92
CA ASP A 147 0.65 -13.39 3.25
C ASP A 147 2.03 -13.84 3.74
N PHE A 148 2.96 -12.90 3.93
CA PHE A 148 4.25 -13.19 4.59
C PHE A 148 4.07 -13.73 6.01
N LYS A 149 3.12 -13.18 6.77
CA LYS A 149 2.80 -13.67 8.12
C LYS A 149 2.37 -15.13 8.07
N LYS A 150 1.39 -15.45 7.21
CA LYS A 150 0.83 -16.80 7.09
C LYS A 150 1.87 -17.82 6.59
N LEU A 151 2.70 -17.44 5.62
CA LEU A 151 3.62 -18.36 4.94
C LEU A 151 4.95 -18.53 5.69
N PHE A 152 5.39 -17.52 6.45
CA PHE A 152 6.69 -17.52 7.10
C PHE A 152 6.59 -17.35 8.63
N TYR A 153 5.96 -16.28 9.12
CA TYR A 153 5.94 -15.98 10.56
C TYR A 153 5.15 -16.99 11.40
N ASP A 154 4.07 -17.54 10.85
CA ASP A 154 3.23 -18.51 11.58
C ASP A 154 3.86 -19.93 11.57
N ASP A 155 4.88 -20.17 10.76
CA ASP A 155 5.68 -21.40 10.81
C ASP A 155 6.67 -21.31 11.98
N LYS A 156 6.27 -21.83 13.14
CA LYS A 156 7.06 -21.80 14.37
C LYS A 156 8.47 -22.35 14.17
N LYS A 157 8.63 -23.45 13.41
CA LYS A 157 9.96 -24.06 13.18
C LYS A 157 10.86 -23.09 12.42
N PHE A 158 10.31 -22.40 11.42
CA PHE A 158 11.06 -21.41 10.65
C PHE A 158 11.44 -20.19 11.51
N VAL A 159 10.53 -19.70 12.34
CA VAL A 159 10.82 -18.60 13.27
C VAL A 159 11.87 -18.99 14.30
N ASP A 160 11.83 -20.21 14.84
CA ASP A 160 12.82 -20.71 15.80
C ASP A 160 14.22 -20.78 15.16
N LEU A 161 14.32 -21.22 13.89
CA LEU A 161 15.59 -21.19 13.14
C LEU A 161 16.12 -19.76 12.95
N PHE A 162 15.23 -18.81 12.63
CA PHE A 162 15.60 -17.40 12.53
C PHE A 162 16.10 -16.82 13.86
N GLU A 163 15.48 -17.17 14.99
CA GLU A 163 15.92 -16.74 16.32
C GLU A 163 17.29 -17.33 16.69
N GLN A 164 17.54 -18.61 16.37
CA GLN A 164 18.86 -19.23 16.56
C GLN A 164 19.95 -18.51 15.74
N PHE A 165 19.63 -18.18 14.49
CA PHE A 165 20.50 -17.38 13.62
C PHE A 165 20.76 -15.98 14.19
N GLN A 166 19.73 -15.26 14.62
CA GLN A 166 19.86 -13.90 15.16
C GLN A 166 20.67 -13.85 16.45
N ASP A 167 20.46 -14.82 17.34
CA ASP A 167 21.17 -14.91 18.62
C ASP A 167 22.61 -15.44 18.45
N LYS A 168 23.06 -15.67 17.21
CA LYS A 168 24.37 -16.26 16.87
C LYS A 168 24.62 -17.59 17.60
N ARG A 169 23.57 -18.38 17.78
CA ARG A 169 23.64 -19.70 18.42
C ARG A 169 24.04 -20.81 17.45
N SER A 170 24.07 -20.52 16.15
CA SER A 170 24.56 -21.41 15.09
C SER A 170 26.07 -21.28 14.91
N ASP A 171 26.73 -22.37 14.49
CA ASP A 171 28.17 -22.40 14.20
C ASP A 171 28.58 -21.41 13.08
N ASP A 172 27.67 -21.12 12.15
CA ASP A 172 27.80 -20.07 11.13
C ASP A 172 26.64 -19.06 11.25
N SER A 173 26.93 -17.85 11.72
CA SER A 173 25.97 -16.75 11.83
C SER A 173 26.05 -15.75 10.66
N SER A 174 26.61 -16.14 9.52
CA SER A 174 26.70 -15.28 8.34
C SER A 174 25.34 -15.11 7.67
N THR A 175 25.10 -13.94 7.08
CA THR A 175 23.86 -13.70 6.32
C THR A 175 23.71 -14.67 5.15
N ASN A 176 24.84 -15.12 4.57
CA ASN A 176 24.86 -16.12 3.51
C ASN A 176 24.36 -17.50 3.99
N HIS A 177 24.69 -17.89 5.24
CA HIS A 177 24.12 -19.08 5.86
C HIS A 177 22.60 -18.97 5.99
N PHE A 178 22.09 -17.83 6.49
CA PHE A 178 20.64 -17.63 6.56
C PHE A 178 19.98 -17.76 5.19
N TYR A 179 20.56 -17.18 4.14
CA TYR A 179 20.00 -17.25 2.79
C TYR A 179 19.93 -18.67 2.25
N LYS A 180 21.03 -19.43 2.34
CA LYS A 180 21.15 -20.75 1.71
C LYS A 180 20.52 -21.88 2.53
N GLU A 181 20.70 -21.85 3.84
CA GLU A 181 20.34 -22.98 4.71
C GLU A 181 18.99 -22.80 5.41
N ILE A 182 18.54 -21.55 5.59
CA ILE A 182 17.30 -21.26 6.34
C ILE A 182 16.20 -20.74 5.41
N ALA A 183 16.44 -19.64 4.71
CA ALA A 183 15.44 -18.99 3.88
C ALA A 183 15.14 -19.80 2.61
N PHE A 184 16.16 -20.23 1.87
CA PHE A 184 15.99 -20.93 0.59
C PHE A 184 15.08 -22.17 0.71
N PRO A 185 15.30 -23.13 1.65
CA PRO A 185 14.42 -24.30 1.77
C PRO A 185 12.98 -23.94 2.15
N GLN A 186 12.79 -22.94 3.02
CA GLN A 186 11.46 -22.50 3.41
C GLN A 186 10.72 -21.85 2.24
N ILE A 187 11.39 -21.00 1.45
CA ILE A 187 10.80 -20.37 0.27
C ILE A 187 10.47 -21.43 -0.78
N GLU A 188 11.37 -22.39 -1.05
CA GLU A 188 11.11 -23.48 -2.00
C GLU A 188 9.83 -24.26 -1.67
N LYS A 189 9.58 -24.52 -0.39
CA LYS A 189 8.39 -25.25 0.09
C LYS A 189 7.09 -24.50 -0.20
N VAL A 190 7.09 -23.16 -0.19
CA VAL A 190 5.86 -22.35 -0.30
C VAL A 190 5.77 -21.52 -1.58
N LYS A 191 6.78 -21.54 -2.46
CA LYS A 191 6.91 -20.62 -3.61
C LYS A 191 5.68 -20.54 -4.51
N ASP A 192 5.01 -21.67 -4.74
CA ASP A 192 3.82 -21.75 -5.61
C ASP A 192 2.56 -21.15 -4.96
N GLN A 193 2.59 -20.92 -3.65
CA GLN A 193 1.51 -20.34 -2.87
C GLN A 193 1.68 -18.84 -2.65
N ILE A 194 2.83 -18.25 -2.98
CA ILE A 194 3.15 -16.84 -2.69
C ILE A 194 2.32 -15.94 -3.63
N PRO A 195 1.30 -15.22 -3.12
CA PRO A 195 0.61 -14.24 -3.93
C PRO A 195 1.46 -12.97 -4.02
N TYR A 196 1.47 -12.38 -5.21
CA TYR A 196 2.17 -11.12 -5.46
C TYR A 196 1.51 -10.34 -6.58
N THR A 197 1.69 -9.02 -6.51
CA THR A 197 1.35 -8.11 -7.59
C THR A 197 2.61 -7.78 -8.37
N HIS A 198 2.50 -7.73 -9.69
CA HIS A 198 3.62 -7.42 -10.56
C HIS A 198 3.24 -6.34 -11.58
N PHE A 199 4.14 -5.40 -11.84
CA PHE A 199 4.12 -4.53 -13.02
C PHE A 199 5.54 -4.17 -13.46
N ASP A 200 5.70 -3.80 -14.73
CA ASP A 200 6.92 -3.24 -15.29
C ASP A 200 6.64 -1.79 -15.70
N ILE A 201 7.44 -0.84 -15.24
CA ILE A 201 7.22 0.59 -15.55
C ILE A 201 7.37 0.90 -17.04
N ARG A 202 8.15 0.09 -17.77
CA ARG A 202 8.40 0.28 -19.21
C ARG A 202 7.16 0.02 -20.05
N ASP A 203 6.23 -0.80 -19.54
CA ASP A 203 4.93 -1.04 -20.19
C ASP A 203 4.07 0.23 -20.28
N TYR A 204 4.37 1.25 -19.46
CA TYR A 204 3.63 2.50 -19.40
C TYR A 204 4.24 3.64 -20.22
N ASP A 205 5.50 3.52 -20.67
CA ASP A 205 6.26 4.61 -21.31
C ASP A 205 5.50 5.25 -22.49
N LYS A 206 4.96 4.41 -23.40
CA LYS A 206 4.18 4.88 -24.55
C LYS A 206 2.92 5.65 -24.15
N ILE A 207 2.23 5.19 -23.10
CA ILE A 207 0.98 5.82 -22.62
C ILE A 207 1.31 7.14 -21.94
N MET A 208 2.39 7.19 -21.16
CA MET A 208 2.82 8.40 -20.46
C MET A 208 3.15 9.55 -21.44
N ARG A 209 3.78 9.23 -22.58
CA ARG A 209 4.25 10.22 -23.55
C ARG A 209 3.23 10.59 -24.64
N ASN A 210 2.09 9.93 -24.69
CA ASN A 210 1.07 10.27 -25.67
C ASN A 210 0.31 11.57 -25.28
N LYS A 211 -0.35 12.18 -26.27
CA LYS A 211 -1.18 13.38 -26.08
C LYS A 211 -2.66 13.05 -25.83
N ASP A 212 -3.04 11.78 -25.87
CA ASP A 212 -4.43 11.35 -25.75
C ASP A 212 -4.83 11.26 -24.28
N LYS A 213 -5.67 12.20 -23.84
CA LYS A 213 -6.12 12.27 -22.45
C LYS A 213 -7.02 11.11 -22.04
N GLU A 214 -7.66 10.43 -23.00
CA GLU A 214 -8.50 9.28 -22.70
C GLU A 214 -7.67 8.05 -22.29
N ASP A 215 -6.46 7.94 -22.83
CA ASP A 215 -5.53 6.85 -22.52
C ASP A 215 -5.00 6.91 -21.08
N ASP A 216 -5.05 8.07 -20.42
CA ASP A 216 -4.66 8.25 -19.02
C ASP A 216 -5.49 7.39 -18.06
N ARG A 217 -6.68 6.93 -18.48
CA ARG A 217 -7.49 5.96 -17.72
C ARG A 217 -6.72 4.67 -17.41
N LYS A 218 -5.76 4.30 -18.26
CA LYS A 218 -4.89 3.13 -18.09
C LYS A 218 -3.86 3.34 -16.96
N LEU A 219 -3.54 4.60 -16.63
CA LEU A 219 -2.58 4.97 -15.59
C LEU A 219 -3.21 5.00 -14.19
N ILE A 220 -4.52 5.22 -14.09
CA ILE A 220 -5.25 5.36 -12.82
C ILE A 220 -4.98 4.18 -11.87
N ALA A 221 -4.95 2.96 -12.41
CA ALA A 221 -4.70 1.78 -11.59
C ALA A 221 -3.28 1.79 -10.99
N LEU A 222 -2.26 2.13 -11.78
CA LEU A 222 -0.89 2.20 -11.27
C LEU A 222 -0.70 3.36 -10.29
N TYR A 223 -1.22 4.54 -10.63
CA TYR A 223 -1.22 5.72 -9.76
C TYR A 223 -1.77 5.38 -8.37
N LYS A 224 -2.96 4.79 -8.33
CA LYS A 224 -3.58 4.39 -7.06
C LYS A 224 -2.84 3.29 -6.34
N PHE A 225 -2.29 2.34 -7.08
CA PHE A 225 -1.59 1.20 -6.50
C PHE A 225 -0.33 1.63 -5.74
N LEU A 226 0.37 2.67 -6.21
CA LEU A 226 1.56 3.22 -5.54
C LEU A 226 1.23 4.25 -4.44
N SER A 227 -0.04 4.64 -4.30
CA SER A 227 -0.46 5.65 -3.33
C SER A 227 -0.43 5.15 -1.87
N PRO A 228 -0.34 6.06 -0.88
CA PRO A 228 -0.41 5.72 0.54
C PRO A 228 -1.72 4.99 0.91
N ILE A 229 -2.82 5.33 0.25
CA ILE A 229 -4.11 4.63 0.42
C ILE A 229 -3.95 3.12 0.22
N HIS A 230 -3.22 2.71 -0.82
CA HIS A 230 -2.99 1.30 -1.08
C HIS A 230 -1.85 0.76 -0.22
N LEU A 231 -0.64 1.33 -0.36
CA LEU A 231 0.59 0.77 0.22
C LEU A 231 0.67 0.89 1.75
N LEU A 232 0.00 1.86 2.35
CA LEU A 232 -0.11 1.99 3.81
C LEU A 232 -1.48 1.56 4.34
N LYS A 233 -2.35 1.03 3.47
CA LYS A 233 -3.73 0.60 3.79
C LYS A 233 -4.53 1.70 4.50
N LEU A 234 -4.35 2.96 4.09
CA LEU A 234 -5.11 4.08 4.66
C LEU A 234 -6.58 4.04 4.23
N HIS A 235 -7.43 4.63 5.06
CA HIS A 235 -8.83 4.84 4.73
C HIS A 235 -8.94 5.82 3.55
N PHE A 236 -9.79 5.51 2.58
CA PHE A 236 -10.00 6.29 1.35
C PHE A 236 -11.45 6.70 1.11
N ALA A 237 -12.34 6.29 2.02
CA ALA A 237 -13.74 6.62 1.98
C ALA A 237 -14.16 7.12 3.37
N LYS A 238 -14.92 8.22 3.42
CA LYS A 238 -16.12 8.23 4.27
C LYS A 238 -17.07 7.25 3.60
N ASP A 239 -17.57 6.27 4.35
CA ASP A 239 -18.56 5.35 3.82
C ASP A 239 -19.71 6.20 3.22
N TYR A 240 -20.12 5.99 1.97
CA TYR A 240 -21.29 6.71 1.45
C TYR A 240 -22.57 6.32 2.21
N ASN A 241 -22.52 5.22 2.98
CA ASN A 241 -23.55 4.83 3.93
C ASN A 241 -23.33 5.40 5.35
N GLU A 242 -22.19 6.08 5.62
CA GLU A 242 -22.07 6.89 6.82
C GLU A 242 -23.00 8.08 6.69
N LEU A 243 -24.02 8.09 7.54
CA LEU A 243 -25.00 9.16 7.62
C LEU A 243 -24.28 10.51 7.84
N ASN A 244 -24.37 11.40 6.85
CA ASN A 244 -24.01 12.79 7.08
C ASN A 244 -25.03 13.38 8.06
N LYS A 245 -24.62 13.51 9.33
CA LYS A 245 -25.51 13.93 10.43
C LYS A 245 -26.09 15.33 10.22
N GLU A 246 -25.33 16.24 9.62
CA GLU A 246 -25.77 17.61 9.33
C GLU A 246 -26.86 17.58 8.26
N PHE A 247 -26.61 16.90 7.14
CA PHE A 247 -27.60 16.74 6.08
C PHE A 247 -28.86 16.00 6.57
N TYR A 248 -28.70 14.94 7.36
CA TYR A 248 -29.82 14.19 7.94
C TYR A 248 -30.66 15.04 8.87
N ALA A 249 -30.04 15.85 9.74
CA ALA A 249 -30.75 16.76 10.63
C ALA A 249 -31.52 17.83 9.85
N GLU A 250 -30.90 18.42 8.82
CA GLU A 250 -31.55 19.37 7.91
C GLU A 250 -32.72 18.73 7.15
N LEU A 251 -32.55 17.50 6.65
CA LEU A 251 -33.62 16.77 5.96
C LEU A 251 -34.82 16.53 6.88
N LEU A 252 -34.59 16.09 8.12
CA LEU A 252 -35.67 15.94 9.11
C LEU A 252 -36.35 17.29 9.40
N HIS A 253 -35.58 18.37 9.54
CA HIS A 253 -36.12 19.71 9.75
C HIS A 253 -37.02 20.17 8.59
N ILE A 254 -36.56 20.04 7.34
CA ILE A 254 -37.35 20.39 6.13
C ILE A 254 -38.64 19.57 6.06
N LEU A 255 -38.60 18.29 6.44
CA LEU A 255 -39.77 17.43 6.47
C LEU A 255 -40.72 17.74 7.64
N GLY A 256 -40.27 18.42 8.70
CA GLY A 256 -41.06 18.64 9.92
C GLY A 256 -41.01 17.48 10.91
N LEU A 257 -39.95 16.66 10.81
CA LEU A 257 -39.68 15.48 11.62
C LEU A 257 -38.53 15.73 12.61
N GLU A 258 -38.41 14.86 13.60
CA GLU A 258 -37.28 14.79 14.52
C GLU A 258 -36.94 13.34 14.87
N GLU A 259 -35.69 13.09 15.23
CA GLU A 259 -35.27 11.79 15.77
C GLU A 259 -35.40 11.81 17.30
N VAL A 260 -36.25 10.94 17.83
CA VAL A 260 -36.40 10.72 19.28
C VAL A 260 -35.79 9.37 19.66
N LYS A 261 -35.13 9.35 20.81
CA LYS A 261 -34.52 8.14 21.35
C LYS A 261 -35.41 7.58 22.44
N GLU A 262 -35.92 6.37 22.25
CA GLU A 262 -36.68 5.64 23.26
C GLU A 262 -35.93 4.35 23.60
N LYS A 263 -35.42 4.27 24.84
CA LYS A 263 -34.49 3.22 25.28
C LYS A 263 -33.25 3.12 24.37
N SER A 264 -33.01 1.98 23.74
CA SER A 264 -31.91 1.71 22.82
C SER A 264 -32.27 1.94 21.35
N GLN A 265 -33.53 2.23 21.03
CA GLN A 265 -34.01 2.42 19.67
C GLN A 265 -34.21 3.91 19.36
N LYS A 266 -34.03 4.25 18.09
CA LYS A 266 -34.23 5.60 17.54
C LYS A 266 -35.46 5.56 16.65
N PHE A 267 -36.33 6.55 16.81
CA PHE A 267 -37.56 6.69 16.06
C PHE A 267 -37.55 8.04 15.36
N ILE A 268 -38.03 8.06 14.11
CA ILE A 268 -38.28 9.29 13.39
C ILE A 268 -39.77 9.60 13.57
N VAL A 269 -40.07 10.74 14.20
CA VAL A 269 -41.43 11.15 14.52
C VAL A 269 -41.69 12.56 14.04
N ARG A 270 -42.95 12.88 13.77
CA ARG A 270 -43.35 14.27 13.51
C ARG A 270 -43.18 15.09 14.77
N LYS A 271 -42.70 16.32 14.62
CA LYS A 271 -42.52 17.24 15.74
C LYS A 271 -43.84 17.48 16.51
N PRO A 272 -43.80 17.54 17.86
CA PRO A 272 -44.98 17.71 18.68
C PRO A 272 -45.61 19.08 18.47
N LYS A 273 -46.92 19.18 18.76
CA LYS A 273 -47.66 20.46 18.72
C LYS A 273 -46.93 21.50 19.59
N GLY A 274 -46.72 22.70 19.03
CA GLY A 274 -45.97 23.79 19.66
C GLY A 274 -44.48 23.88 19.26
N LYS A 275 -43.92 22.85 18.61
CA LYS A 275 -42.56 22.86 18.04
C LYS A 275 -42.53 22.55 16.54
N ARG A 276 -43.68 22.63 15.87
CA ARG A 276 -43.79 22.36 14.44
C ARG A 276 -43.23 23.53 13.64
N ASP A 277 -42.52 23.20 12.57
CA ASP A 277 -42.01 24.19 11.64
C ASP A 277 -43.09 24.46 10.59
N ASN A 278 -43.72 25.63 10.63
CA ASN A 278 -44.85 25.98 9.75
C ASN A 278 -44.51 25.86 8.25
N GLY A 279 -43.23 26.06 7.89
CA GLY A 279 -42.75 25.94 6.51
C GLY A 279 -42.34 24.52 6.10
N SER A 280 -42.46 23.54 6.97
CA SER A 280 -42.07 22.16 6.65
C SER A 280 -43.06 21.49 5.69
N ILE A 281 -42.54 20.51 4.94
CA ILE A 281 -43.31 19.80 3.90
C ILE A 281 -44.58 19.16 4.49
N ILE A 282 -44.48 18.51 5.66
CA ILE A 282 -45.64 17.84 6.29
C ILE A 282 -46.71 18.84 6.72
N GLU A 283 -46.32 20.01 7.27
CA GLU A 283 -47.32 21.00 7.68
C GLU A 283 -47.99 21.63 6.46
N ASN A 284 -47.23 21.93 5.40
CA ASN A 284 -47.80 22.47 4.16
C ASN A 284 -48.75 21.47 3.46
N ALA A 285 -48.43 20.17 3.45
CA ALA A 285 -49.24 19.15 2.78
C ALA A 285 -50.52 18.75 3.54
N ILE A 286 -50.66 19.12 4.82
CA ILE A 286 -51.83 18.78 5.65
C ILE A 286 -52.80 19.98 5.77
N ILE A 287 -52.34 21.19 5.41
CA ILE A 287 -53.13 22.42 5.46
C ILE A 287 -53.93 22.65 4.16
N GLU A 288 -53.66 21.87 3.10
CA GLU A 288 -54.51 21.76 1.89
C GLU A 288 -55.63 20.72 2.07
#